data_AF-A0A950ECF5-F1
#
_entry.id   AF-A0A950ECF5-F1
#
_cell.length_a   1.000
_cell.length_b   1.000
_cell.length_c   1.000
_cell.angle_alpha   90.00
_cell.angle_beta   90.00
_cell.angle_gamma   90.00
#
_symmetry.space_group_name_H-M   'P 1'
#
loop_
_entity.id
_entity.type
_entity.pdbx_description
1 polymer ?
#
loop_
_entity_poly.entity_id
_entity_poly.type
_entity_poly.pdbx_seq_one_letter_code
_entity_poly.pdbx_strand_id
1 'polypeptide(L)'
;MRLRRGHTKYGVNMLVKLLIQTVLWQGVLAILLFFPAGTIIWAGAWIFLIETFVVGVVLGVCLARHDPALVKERLRPPIQKGQSIQDKLVTGILVVLYLGWFVFMALDAVRFKWSSVPTWLQGPGALGILVACYISYLTLRENTFAAPVVKI
;
A
#
# COMPACT_ATOMS: atom_id res chain seq x y z
N MET A 1 -2.67 9.75 40.49
CA MET A 1 -2.61 8.59 39.56
C MET A 1 -3.75 8.67 38.52
N ARG A 2 -3.71 9.63 37.58
CA ARG A 2 -4.74 9.82 36.51
C ARG A 2 -4.14 10.55 35.29
N LEU A 3 -3.18 9.95 34.57
CA LEU A 3 -2.65 10.55 33.33
C LEU A 3 -2.32 9.52 32.21
N ARG A 4 -3.05 8.41 32.12
CA ARG A 4 -2.81 7.38 31.07
C ARG A 4 -4.00 7.10 30.14
N ARG A 5 -5.03 7.95 30.12
CA ARG A 5 -6.23 7.77 29.27
C ARG A 5 -6.24 8.62 27.98
N GLY A 6 -5.34 9.59 27.83
CA GLY A 6 -5.25 10.42 26.62
C GLY A 6 -4.63 9.68 25.43
N HIS A 7 -3.51 8.99 25.63
CA HIS A 7 -2.73 8.36 24.55
C HIS A 7 -3.46 7.21 23.84
N THR A 8 -4.28 6.44 24.55
CA THR A 8 -4.97 5.26 23.98
C THR A 8 -6.06 5.64 22.98
N LYS A 9 -6.80 6.74 23.20
CA LYS A 9 -7.85 7.18 22.28
C LYS A 9 -7.27 7.69 20.95
N TYR A 10 -6.13 8.39 21.01
CA TYR A 10 -5.40 8.83 19.80
C TYR A 10 -4.83 7.64 19.01
N GLY A 11 -4.29 6.62 19.70
CA GLY A 11 -3.81 5.40 19.05
C GLY A 11 -4.91 4.60 18.35
N VAL A 12 -6.05 4.39 19.00
CA VAL A 12 -7.19 3.65 18.43
C VAL A 12 -7.76 4.35 17.20
N ASN A 13 -7.97 5.67 17.26
CA ASN A 13 -8.49 6.42 16.11
C ASN A 13 -7.55 6.35 14.89
N MET A 14 -6.24 6.31 15.11
CA MET A 14 -5.27 6.17 14.04
C MET A 14 -5.26 4.76 13.43
N LEU A 15 -5.33 3.72 14.26
CA LEU A 15 -5.41 2.34 13.77
C LEU A 15 -6.69 2.08 12.97
N VAL A 16 -7.82 2.63 13.43
CA VAL A 16 -9.08 2.58 12.67
C VAL A 16 -8.93 3.30 11.34
N LYS A 17 -8.32 4.49 11.31
CA LYS A 17 -8.07 5.23 10.06
C LYS A 17 -7.16 4.44 9.11
N LEU A 18 -6.10 3.82 9.64
CA LEU A 18 -5.22 2.93 8.88
C LEU A 18 -6.02 1.80 8.23
N LEU A 19 -6.82 1.07 9.02
CA LEU A 19 -7.64 -0.03 8.52
C LEU A 19 -8.64 0.42 7.45
N ILE A 20 -9.37 1.52 7.69
CA ILE A 20 -10.31 2.07 6.71
C ILE A 20 -9.59 2.42 5.42
N GLN A 21 -8.47 3.13 5.50
CA GLN A 21 -7.73 3.55 4.32
C GLN A 21 -7.13 2.35 3.57
N THR A 22 -6.64 1.32 4.28
CA THR A 22 -6.17 0.08 3.67
C THR A 22 -7.31 -0.66 2.97
N VAL A 23 -8.50 -0.76 3.58
CA VAL A 23 -9.67 -1.41 2.96
C VAL A 23 -10.15 -0.64 1.73
N LEU A 24 -10.26 0.69 1.82
CA LEU A 24 -10.63 1.53 0.67
C LEU A 24 -9.64 1.37 -0.48
N TRP A 25 -8.34 1.33 -0.16
CA TRP A 25 -7.30 1.11 -1.15
C TRP A 25 -7.41 -0.26 -1.81
N GLN A 26 -7.65 -1.32 -1.03
CA GLN A 26 -7.89 -2.64 -1.59
C GLN A 26 -9.13 -2.70 -2.48
N GLY A 27 -10.19 -1.95 -2.15
CA GLY A 27 -11.35 -1.79 -3.02
C GLY A 27 -10.99 -1.16 -4.37
N VAL A 28 -10.15 -0.12 -4.36
CA VAL A 28 -9.65 0.50 -5.61
C VAL A 28 -8.81 -0.50 -6.42
N LEU A 29 -7.89 -1.23 -5.79
CA LEU A 29 -7.08 -2.23 -6.48
C LEU A 29 -7.95 -3.36 -7.05
N ALA A 30 -8.95 -3.83 -6.30
CA ALA A 30 -9.89 -4.84 -6.76
C ALA A 30 -10.66 -4.35 -8.00
N ILE A 31 -11.13 -3.10 -8.00
CA ILE A 31 -11.77 -2.51 -9.19
C ILE A 31 -10.79 -2.48 -10.36
N LEU A 32 -9.56 -2.00 -10.16
CA LEU A 32 -8.55 -1.90 -11.22
C LEU A 32 -8.08 -3.25 -11.76
N LEU A 33 -8.23 -4.33 -10.99
CA LEU A 33 -7.93 -5.69 -11.45
C LEU A 33 -9.14 -6.33 -12.13
N PHE A 34 -10.29 -6.37 -11.46
CA PHE A 34 -11.44 -7.15 -11.92
C PHE A 34 -12.26 -6.46 -13.02
N PHE A 35 -12.32 -5.12 -13.04
CA PHE A 35 -13.03 -4.39 -14.09
C PHE A 35 -12.41 -4.63 -15.48
N PRO A 36 -11.11 -4.40 -15.71
CA PRO A 36 -10.49 -4.73 -17.01
C PRO A 36 -10.41 -6.24 -17.29
N ALA A 37 -10.21 -7.08 -16.25
CA ALA A 37 -10.26 -8.53 -16.43
C ALA A 37 -11.62 -9.02 -16.94
N GLY A 38 -12.71 -8.37 -16.54
CA GLY A 38 -14.08 -8.75 -16.89
C GLY A 38 -14.60 -10.01 -16.19
N THR A 39 -13.90 -10.48 -15.16
CA THR A 39 -14.26 -11.65 -14.36
C THR A 39 -13.65 -11.53 -12.97
N ILE A 40 -14.33 -12.09 -11.97
CA ILE A 40 -13.81 -12.25 -10.60
C ILE A 40 -13.19 -13.63 -10.37
N ILE A 41 -13.29 -14.54 -11.34
CA ILE A 41 -12.78 -15.91 -11.27
C ILE A 41 -11.30 -15.90 -11.67
N TRP A 42 -10.48 -15.21 -10.87
CA TRP A 42 -9.04 -15.11 -11.06
C TRP A 42 -8.34 -15.26 -9.71
N ALA A 43 -7.92 -16.49 -9.39
CA ALA A 43 -7.29 -16.82 -8.11
C ALA A 43 -6.04 -15.97 -7.81
N GLY A 44 -5.22 -15.69 -8.84
CA GLY A 44 -4.02 -14.88 -8.70
C GLY A 44 -4.30 -13.46 -8.18
N ALA A 45 -5.34 -12.79 -8.67
CA ALA A 45 -5.72 -11.48 -8.15
C ALA A 45 -6.21 -11.55 -6.70
N TRP A 46 -7.00 -12.55 -6.34
CA TRP A 46 -7.43 -12.72 -4.95
C TRP A 46 -6.26 -12.97 -4.00
N ILE A 47 -5.33 -13.84 -4.39
CA ILE A 47 -4.10 -14.11 -3.61
C ILE A 47 -3.31 -12.82 -3.44
N PHE A 48 -3.09 -12.07 -4.51
CA PHE A 48 -2.37 -10.79 -4.47
C PHE A 48 -3.06 -9.76 -3.56
N LEU A 49 -4.40 -9.61 -3.64
CA LEU A 49 -5.16 -8.69 -2.79
C LEU A 49 -5.08 -9.11 -1.31
N ILE A 50 -5.22 -10.40 -1.01
CA ILE A 50 -5.12 -10.93 0.36
C ILE A 50 -3.71 -10.73 0.91
N GLU A 51 -2.68 -11.09 0.15
CA GLU A 51 -1.28 -10.94 0.53
C GLU A 51 -0.95 -9.48 0.84
N THR A 52 -1.22 -8.58 -0.11
CA THR A 52 -0.93 -7.15 0.08
C THR A 52 -1.76 -6.52 1.20
N PHE A 53 -2.99 -6.98 1.42
CA PHE A 53 -3.82 -6.54 2.54
C PHE A 53 -3.21 -6.97 3.88
N VAL A 54 -2.94 -8.26 4.05
CA VAL A 54 -2.41 -8.81 5.31
C VAL A 54 -1.07 -8.18 5.63
N VAL A 55 -0.15 -8.13 4.67
CA VAL A 55 1.19 -7.56 4.85
C VAL A 55 1.11 -6.07 5.13
N GLY A 56 0.28 -5.33 4.39
CA GLY A 56 0.07 -3.90 4.59
C GLY A 56 -0.48 -3.57 5.99
N VAL A 57 -1.46 -4.34 6.47
CA VAL A 57 -2.01 -4.17 7.83
C VAL A 57 -0.98 -4.52 8.88
N VAL A 58 -0.30 -5.67 8.77
CA VAL A 58 0.69 -6.12 9.76
C VAL A 58 1.84 -5.11 9.88
N LEU A 59 2.47 -4.75 8.76
CA LEU A 59 3.59 -3.80 8.76
C LEU A 59 3.13 -2.39 9.14
N GLY A 60 1.93 -1.98 8.72
CA GLY A 60 1.34 -0.71 9.10
C GLY A 60 1.10 -0.59 10.61
N VAL A 61 0.57 -1.65 11.25
CA VAL A 61 0.37 -1.70 12.71
C VAL A 61 1.71 -1.76 13.44
N CYS A 62 2.67 -2.55 12.96
CA CYS A 62 4.02 -2.59 13.52
C CYS A 62 4.70 -1.22 13.47
N LEU A 63 4.57 -0.51 12.34
CA LEU A 63 5.12 0.83 12.19
C LEU A 63 4.35 1.84 13.07
N ALA A 64 3.02 1.75 13.18
CA ALA A 64 2.23 2.64 14.03
C ALA A 64 2.58 2.50 15.52
N ARG A 65 3.01 1.31 15.95
CA ARG A 65 3.52 1.07 17.31
C ARG A 65 4.92 1.64 17.53
N HIS A 66 5.74 1.67 16.48
CA HIS A 66 7.11 2.17 16.55
C HIS A 66 7.18 3.69 16.39
N ASP A 67 6.54 4.22 15.34
CA ASP A 67 6.46 5.64 15.03
C ASP A 67 5.04 6.03 14.57
N PRO A 68 4.13 6.38 15.51
CA PRO A 68 2.77 6.78 15.21
C PRO A 68 2.68 8.10 14.42
N ALA A 69 3.70 8.96 14.51
CA ALA A 69 3.71 10.25 13.85
C ALA A 69 3.98 10.09 12.35
N LEU A 70 4.93 9.21 11.99
CA LEU A 70 5.22 8.85 10.61
C LEU A 70 4.01 8.25 9.91
N VAL A 71 3.31 7.31 10.55
CA VAL A 71 2.10 6.70 9.97
C VAL A 71 1.01 7.74 9.75
N LYS A 72 0.78 8.63 10.72
CA LYS A 72 -0.22 9.70 10.59
C LYS A 72 0.05 10.60 9.38
N GLU A 73 1.32 10.88 9.10
CA GLU A 73 1.74 11.67 7.95
C GLU A 73 1.57 10.90 6.63
N ARG A 74 1.89 9.60 6.61
CA ARG A 74 1.68 8.73 5.44
C ARG A 74 0.22 8.44 5.11
N LEU A 75 -0.68 8.52 6.10
CA LEU A 75 -2.13 8.43 5.86
C LEU A 75 -2.71 9.70 5.21
N ARG A 76 -1.91 10.76 5.04
CA ARG A 76 -2.30 11.93 4.24
C ARG A 76 -2.15 11.61 2.75
N PRO A 77 -2.82 12.35 1.86
CA PRO A 77 -2.64 12.18 0.42
C PRO A 77 -1.17 12.28 0.01
N PRO A 78 -0.73 11.53 -1.02
CA PRO A 78 0.66 11.53 -1.47
C PRO A 78 1.09 12.92 -1.98
N ILE A 79 0.17 13.67 -2.59
CA ILE A 79 0.37 15.06 -3.01
C ILE A 79 -0.08 15.98 -1.88
N GLN A 80 0.86 16.74 -1.33
CA GLN A 80 0.63 17.63 -0.19
C GLN A 80 0.88 19.11 -0.52
N LYS A 81 0.23 20.00 0.24
CA LYS A 81 0.56 21.43 0.27
C LYS A 81 1.95 21.59 0.91
N GLY A 82 2.89 22.20 0.20
CA GLY A 82 4.29 22.37 0.63
C GLY A 82 5.32 21.55 -0.15
N GLN A 83 4.91 20.56 -0.97
CA GLN A 83 5.81 19.88 -1.90
C GLN A 83 6.21 20.79 -3.07
N SER A 84 7.45 20.65 -3.55
CA SER A 84 7.91 21.33 -4.77
C SER A 84 7.08 20.88 -5.98
N ILE A 85 7.05 21.70 -7.04
CA ILE A 85 6.31 21.35 -8.27
C ILE A 85 6.90 20.08 -8.90
N GLN A 86 8.22 19.92 -8.86
CA GLN A 86 8.92 18.74 -9.39
C GLN A 86 8.53 17.46 -8.62
N ASP A 87 8.51 17.51 -7.28
CA ASP A 87 8.11 16.35 -6.46
C ASP A 87 6.68 15.94 -6.73
N LYS A 88 5.77 16.92 -6.90
CA LYS A 88 4.36 16.64 -7.24
C LYS A 88 4.22 16.00 -8.61
N LEU A 89 4.99 16.47 -9.59
CA LEU A 89 4.97 15.91 -10.93
C LEU A 89 5.47 14.46 -10.92
N VAL A 90 6.62 14.20 -10.30
CA VAL A 90 7.18 12.85 -10.17
C VAL A 90 6.23 11.94 -9.41
N THR A 91 5.69 12.39 -8.28
CA THR A 91 4.72 11.63 -7.48
C THR A 91 3.46 11.33 -8.29
N GLY A 92 2.95 12.30 -9.05
CA GLY A 92 1.79 12.12 -9.92
C GLY A 92 2.02 11.08 -11.00
N ILE A 93 3.17 11.14 -11.69
CA ILE A 93 3.57 10.15 -12.71
C ILE A 93 3.67 8.76 -12.08
N LEU A 94 4.34 8.63 -10.93
CA LEU A 94 4.47 7.36 -10.23
C LEU A 94 3.11 6.78 -9.83
N VAL A 95 2.18 7.62 -9.35
CA VAL A 95 0.81 7.17 -9.04
C VAL A 95 0.10 6.67 -10.30
N VAL A 96 0.17 7.41 -11.41
CA VAL A 96 -0.48 6.98 -12.67
C VAL A 96 0.11 5.67 -13.18
N LEU A 97 1.44 5.54 -13.20
CA LEU A 97 2.12 4.31 -13.61
C LEU A 97 1.74 3.14 -12.70
N TYR A 98 1.71 3.37 -11.39
CA TYR A 98 1.33 2.35 -10.41
C TYR A 98 -0.12 1.87 -10.63
N LEU A 99 -1.08 2.78 -10.82
CA LEU A 99 -2.47 2.41 -11.10
C LEU A 99 -2.62 1.71 -12.46
N GLY A 100 -1.93 2.23 -13.49
CA GLY A 100 -1.90 1.65 -14.83
C GLY A 100 -1.33 0.24 -14.85
N TRP A 101 -0.36 -0.06 -13.97
CA TRP A 101 0.22 -1.38 -13.82
C TRP A 101 -0.81 -2.45 -13.43
N PHE A 102 -1.77 -2.14 -12.53
CA PHE A 102 -2.83 -3.09 -12.17
C PHE A 102 -3.76 -3.39 -13.33
N VAL A 103 -4.15 -2.36 -14.07
CA VAL A 103 -4.97 -2.50 -15.27
C VAL A 103 -4.22 -3.37 -16.29
N PHE A 104 -2.93 -3.10 -16.48
CA PHE A 104 -2.08 -3.88 -17.38
C PHE A 104 -1.97 -5.34 -16.96
N MET A 105 -1.76 -5.64 -15.67
CA MET A 105 -1.74 -7.01 -15.14
C MET A 105 -3.02 -7.77 -15.46
N ALA A 106 -4.18 -7.14 -15.30
CA ALA A 106 -5.47 -7.77 -15.60
C ALA A 106 -5.67 -8.04 -17.09
N LEU A 107 -5.28 -7.08 -17.93
CA LEU A 107 -5.34 -7.23 -19.39
C LEU A 107 -4.40 -8.34 -19.86
N ASP A 108 -3.17 -8.38 -19.34
CA ASP A 108 -2.20 -9.42 -19.65
C ASP A 108 -2.69 -10.80 -19.18
N ALA A 109 -2.96 -10.97 -17.88
CA ALA A 109 -3.21 -12.30 -17.32
C ALA A 109 -4.55 -12.93 -17.76
N VAL A 110 -5.56 -12.13 -18.07
CA VAL A 110 -6.93 -12.63 -18.33
C VAL A 110 -7.39 -12.42 -19.77
N ARG A 111 -7.28 -11.19 -20.29
CA ARG A 111 -7.88 -10.83 -21.58
C ARG A 111 -7.02 -11.27 -22.76
N PHE A 112 -5.77 -10.80 -22.78
CA PHE A 112 -4.88 -10.97 -23.91
C PHE A 112 -3.92 -12.15 -23.75
N LYS A 113 -3.64 -12.56 -22.50
CA LYS A 113 -2.75 -13.69 -22.19
C LYS A 113 -1.39 -13.55 -22.87
N TRP A 114 -0.82 -12.35 -22.86
CA TRP A 114 0.49 -12.10 -23.48
C TRP A 114 1.59 -12.87 -22.76
N SER A 115 1.46 -13.03 -21.45
CA SER A 115 2.37 -13.81 -20.61
C SER A 115 1.82 -15.19 -20.26
N SER A 116 2.66 -16.22 -20.37
CA SER A 116 2.40 -17.58 -19.87
C SER A 116 3.34 -17.89 -18.71
N VAL A 117 2.92 -17.55 -17.48
CA VAL A 117 3.73 -17.71 -16.27
C VAL A 117 3.47 -19.09 -15.64
N PRO A 118 4.51 -19.95 -15.47
CA PRO A 118 4.36 -21.24 -14.79
C PRO A 118 3.86 -21.07 -13.36
N THR A 119 3.00 -21.97 -12.89
CA THR A 119 2.41 -21.90 -11.55
C THR A 119 3.44 -21.94 -10.43
N TRP A 120 4.53 -22.69 -10.59
CA TRP A 120 5.62 -22.75 -9.61
C TRP A 120 6.31 -21.40 -9.40
N LEU A 121 6.35 -20.53 -10.41
CA LEU A 121 7.00 -19.21 -10.33
C LEU A 121 6.16 -18.19 -9.54
N GLN A 122 4.86 -18.46 -9.35
CA GLN A 122 3.98 -17.61 -8.55
C GLN A 122 4.39 -17.58 -7.07
N GLY A 123 4.91 -18.70 -6.54
CA GLY A 123 5.38 -18.79 -5.15
C GLY A 123 6.58 -17.86 -4.88
N PRO A 124 7.69 -17.96 -5.65
CA PRO A 124 8.78 -17.00 -5.60
C PRO A 124 8.36 -15.55 -5.83
N GLY A 125 7.38 -15.31 -6.73
CA GLY A 125 6.82 -13.97 -6.95
C GLY A 125 6.16 -13.38 -5.70
N ALA A 126 5.29 -14.16 -5.05
CA ALA A 126 4.65 -13.80 -3.79
C ALA A 126 5.70 -13.53 -2.69
N LEU A 127 6.69 -14.42 -2.55
CA LEU A 127 7.81 -14.20 -1.63
C LEU A 127 8.58 -12.91 -1.94
N GLY A 128 8.78 -12.57 -3.21
CA GLY A 128 9.39 -11.32 -3.63
C GLY A 128 8.60 -10.09 -3.16
N ILE A 129 7.27 -10.14 -3.23
CA ILE A 129 6.39 -9.09 -2.71
C ILE A 129 6.58 -8.95 -1.20
N LEU A 130 6.56 -10.06 -0.45
CA LEU A 130 6.78 -10.07 1.00
C LEU A 130 8.12 -9.42 1.38
N VAL A 131 9.20 -9.81 0.69
CA VAL A 131 10.54 -9.28 0.94
C VAL A 131 10.60 -7.78 0.61
N ALA A 132 10.04 -7.36 -0.53
CA ALA A 132 10.00 -5.95 -0.90
C ALA A 132 9.23 -5.09 0.11
N CYS A 133 8.09 -5.58 0.59
CA CYS A 133 7.32 -4.91 1.64
C CYS A 133 8.08 -4.85 2.96
N TYR A 134 8.76 -5.93 3.34
CA TYR A 134 9.57 -5.96 4.56
C TYR A 134 10.75 -4.99 4.51
N ILE A 135 11.48 -4.93 3.40
CA ILE A 135 12.56 -3.96 3.20
C ILE A 135 12.00 -2.53 3.27
N SER A 136 10.87 -2.27 2.63
CA SER A 136 10.20 -0.96 2.71
C SER A 136 9.84 -0.59 4.15
N TYR A 137 9.36 -1.55 4.94
CA TYR A 137 9.11 -1.36 6.37
C TYR A 137 10.39 -1.03 7.14
N LEU A 138 11.49 -1.73 6.90
CA LEU A 138 12.78 -1.43 7.53
C LEU A 138 13.22 -0.01 7.21
N THR A 139 13.15 0.42 5.94
CA THR A 139 13.48 1.79 5.53
C THR A 139 12.65 2.83 6.28
N LEU A 140 11.33 2.60 6.41
CA LEU A 140 10.46 3.52 7.14
C LEU A 140 10.71 3.50 8.65
N ARG A 141 11.11 2.36 9.20
CA ARG A 141 11.42 2.22 10.63
C ARG A 141 12.69 2.98 10.99
N GLU A 142 13.73 2.87 10.15
CA GLU A 142 15.02 3.54 10.40
C GLU A 142 15.01 5.03 9.99
N ASN A 143 13.99 5.49 9.25
CA ASN A 143 13.90 6.87 8.77
C ASN A 143 12.59 7.55 9.20
N THR A 144 12.59 8.13 10.40
CA THR A 144 11.50 8.98 10.92
C THR A 144 11.18 10.19 10.04
N PHE A 145 12.13 10.65 9.23
CA PHE A 145 11.96 11.79 8.32
C PHE A 145 11.44 11.41 6.94
N ALA A 146 11.10 10.14 6.68
CA ALA A 146 10.48 9.67 5.44
C ALA A 146 9.01 10.14 5.27
N ALA A 147 8.69 11.33 5.78
CA ALA A 147 7.47 12.06 5.52
C ALA A 147 7.54 12.70 4.12
N PRO A 148 6.42 12.80 3.37
CA PRO A 148 6.41 13.42 2.04
C PRO A 148 6.74 14.92 2.01
N VAL A 149 6.98 15.55 3.17
CA VAL A 149 7.32 16.98 3.31
C VAL A 149 8.43 17.10 4.36
N VAL A 150 9.58 17.65 3.95
CA VAL A 150 10.63 18.08 4.87
C VAL A 150 10.10 19.29 5.63
N LYS A 151 9.91 19.15 6.94
CA LYS A 151 9.63 20.29 7.83
C LYS A 151 10.99 20.85 8.24
N ILE A 152 11.34 22.02 7.72
CA ILE A 152 12.44 22.84 8.25
C ILE A 152 11.93 23.51 9.53
#